data_AF-A0A5C9BGW3-F1
#
_entry.id   AF-A0A5C9BGW3-F1
#
_cell.length_a   1.000
_cell.length_b   1.000
_cell.length_c   1.000
_cell.angle_alpha   90.00
_cell.angle_beta   90.00
_cell.angle_gamma   90.00
#
_symmetry.space_group_name_H-M   'P 1'
#
loop_
_entity.id
_entity.type
_entity.pdbx_description
1 polymer ?
#
loop_
_entity_poly.entity_id
_entity_poly.type
_entity_poly.pdbx_seq_one_letter_code
_entity_poly.pdbx_strand_id
1 'polypeptide(L)'
;MNLAHCLEALLETDPEDIHVTSEWICGIHRAIAWELFPEWAGRFRTTDVQVGAHLPPCGHEVALHVRNFCLDLEERLRHVNGAETIAALLAWSDWRFQWIHPFKDFNGRAGRILLVALTYKLALPPIDPASGESGKEAYFAALRAADAGNQTPLAELWLNRLLS
;
A
#
# COMPACT_ATOMS: atom_id res chain seq x y z
N MET A 1 -12.71 -2.92 15.02
CA MET A 1 -12.75 -3.58 13.72
C MET A 1 -11.31 -3.92 13.35
N ASN A 2 -10.99 -5.20 13.15
CA ASN A 2 -9.61 -5.64 12.90
C ASN A 2 -9.34 -5.70 11.38
N LEU A 3 -8.09 -5.98 11.00
CA LEU A 3 -7.68 -6.11 9.59
C LEU A 3 -8.54 -7.11 8.81
N ALA A 4 -8.93 -8.23 9.43
CA ALA A 4 -9.73 -9.28 8.78
C ALA A 4 -11.11 -8.75 8.35
N HIS A 5 -11.82 -8.05 9.24
CA HIS A 5 -13.12 -7.47 8.90
C HIS A 5 -13.03 -6.42 7.79
N CYS A 6 -11.94 -5.65 7.73
CA CYS A 6 -11.74 -4.69 6.64
C CYS A 6 -11.52 -5.39 5.29
N LEU A 7 -10.82 -6.52 5.29
CA LEU A 7 -10.60 -7.33 4.10
C LEU A 7 -11.88 -8.05 3.65
N GLU A 8 -12.69 -8.56 4.59
CA GLU A 8 -14.00 -9.16 4.29
C GLU A 8 -14.92 -8.13 3.62
N ALA A 9 -15.09 -6.95 4.23
CA ALA A 9 -15.92 -5.89 3.66
C ALA A 9 -15.42 -5.41 2.28
N LEU A 10 -14.10 -5.38 2.07
CA LEU A 10 -13.50 -5.06 0.78
C LEU A 10 -13.89 -6.08 -0.29
N LEU A 11 -13.86 -7.38 0.04
CA LEU A 11 -14.17 -8.47 -0.89
C LEU A 11 -15.68 -8.62 -1.16
N GLU A 12 -16.53 -7.96 -0.37
CA GLU A 12 -17.97 -7.84 -0.63
C GLU A 12 -18.32 -6.66 -1.55
N THR A 13 -17.37 -5.76 -1.81
CA THR A 13 -17.55 -4.59 -2.70
C THR A 13 -17.31 -5.00 -4.15
N ASP A 14 -18.09 -4.49 -5.11
CA ASP A 14 -17.78 -4.71 -6.53
C ASP A 14 -16.39 -4.11 -6.86
N PRO A 15 -15.49 -4.84 -7.53
CA PRO A 15 -14.18 -4.32 -7.91
C PRO A 15 -14.23 -2.97 -8.63
N GLU A 16 -15.25 -2.71 -9.46
CA GLU A 16 -15.40 -1.45 -10.20
C GLU A 16 -15.69 -0.25 -9.28
N ASP A 17 -16.37 -0.48 -8.16
CA ASP A 17 -16.71 0.54 -7.16
C ASP A 17 -15.52 0.91 -6.25
N ILE A 18 -14.42 0.15 -6.33
CA ILE A 18 -13.21 0.44 -5.56
C ILE A 18 -12.43 1.57 -6.25
N HIS A 19 -12.60 2.79 -5.75
CA HIS A 19 -11.82 3.96 -6.17
C HIS A 19 -10.78 4.33 -5.12
N VAL A 20 -9.49 4.15 -5.46
CA VAL A 20 -8.38 4.45 -4.54
C VAL A 20 -8.11 5.95 -4.51
N THR A 21 -8.88 6.67 -3.69
CA THR A 21 -8.68 8.10 -3.41
C THR A 21 -8.05 8.32 -2.03
N SER A 22 -7.63 9.56 -1.75
CA SER A 22 -7.17 9.97 -0.41
C SER A 22 -8.21 9.67 0.67
N GLU A 23 -9.50 9.90 0.37
CA GLU A 23 -10.62 9.66 1.25
C GLU A 23 -10.81 8.17 1.53
N TRP A 24 -10.68 7.33 0.49
CA TRP A 24 -10.76 5.88 0.63
C TRP A 24 -9.61 5.33 1.49
N ILE A 25 -8.38 5.78 1.26
CA ILE A 25 -7.21 5.42 2.07
C ILE A 25 -7.40 5.84 3.54
N CYS A 26 -7.90 7.05 3.79
CA CYS A 26 -8.24 7.53 5.13
C CYS A 26 -9.38 6.72 5.76
N GLY A 27 -10.36 6.29 4.97
CA GLY A 27 -11.47 5.44 5.40
C GLY A 27 -10.99 4.07 5.89
N ILE A 28 -10.11 3.42 5.12
CA ILE A 28 -9.45 2.17 5.54
C ILE A 28 -8.71 2.36 6.84
N HIS A 29 -7.83 3.36 6.90
CA HIS A 29 -7.03 3.58 8.10
C HIS A 29 -7.94 3.89 9.31
N ARG A 30 -9.03 4.64 9.11
CA ARG A 30 -10.03 4.87 10.15
C ARG A 30 -10.63 3.56 10.64
N ALA A 31 -11.10 2.69 9.74
CA ALA A 31 -11.72 1.42 10.11
C ALA A 31 -10.80 0.56 10.99
N ILE A 32 -9.49 0.53 10.71
CA ILE A 32 -8.53 -0.28 11.48
C ILE A 32 -8.16 0.38 12.82
N ALA A 33 -7.97 1.70 12.86
CA ALA A 33 -7.41 2.40 14.02
C ALA A 33 -8.45 2.97 15.00
N TRP A 34 -9.71 3.13 14.57
CA TRP A 34 -10.73 3.90 15.28
C TRP A 34 -10.98 3.47 16.73
N GLU A 35 -11.08 2.17 16.99
CA GLU A 35 -11.39 1.66 18.34
C GLU A 35 -10.30 1.98 19.37
N LEU A 36 -9.04 2.00 18.93
CA LEU A 36 -7.90 2.26 19.80
C LEU A 36 -7.58 3.76 19.86
N PHE A 37 -7.79 4.46 18.74
CA PHE A 37 -7.24 5.79 18.54
C PHE A 37 -8.17 6.73 17.75
N PRO A 38 -9.37 7.04 18.27
CA PRO A 38 -10.39 7.79 17.54
C PRO A 38 -9.97 9.22 17.16
N GLU A 39 -9.06 9.83 17.91
CA GLU A 39 -8.61 11.21 17.68
C GLU A 39 -7.83 11.40 16.37
N TRP A 40 -7.10 10.38 15.94
CA TRP A 40 -6.24 10.46 14.75
C TRP A 40 -6.53 9.38 13.71
N ALA A 41 -7.42 8.43 14.00
CA ALA A 41 -7.88 7.44 13.04
C ALA A 41 -8.46 8.08 11.76
N GLY A 42 -7.76 7.85 10.65
CA GLY A 42 -8.13 8.32 9.32
C GLY A 42 -7.66 9.74 9.03
N ARG A 43 -6.69 10.23 9.80
CA ARG A 43 -6.05 11.53 9.58
C ARG A 43 -4.58 11.33 9.24
N PHE A 44 -4.10 12.01 8.21
CA PHE A 44 -2.68 12.04 7.90
C PHE A 44 -1.87 12.61 9.06
N ARG A 45 -0.65 12.12 9.22
CA ARG A 45 0.29 12.69 10.20
C ARG A 45 0.64 14.12 9.79
N THR A 46 0.80 14.98 10.78
CA THR A 46 1.28 16.37 10.61
C THR A 46 2.69 16.56 11.16
N THR A 47 3.26 15.51 11.75
CA THR A 47 4.61 15.50 12.32
C THR A 47 5.55 14.69 11.44
N ASP A 48 6.83 15.03 11.51
CA ASP A 48 7.88 14.26 10.88
C ASP A 48 8.17 13.00 11.70
N VAL A 49 8.57 11.94 11.01
CA VAL A 49 8.81 10.61 11.60
C VAL A 49 10.01 9.96 10.93
N GLN A 50 10.53 8.90 11.54
CA GLN A 50 11.57 8.05 10.97
C GLN A 50 11.11 6.59 11.04
N VAL A 51 11.30 5.84 9.96
CA VAL A 51 10.87 4.44 9.83
C VAL A 51 12.09 3.59 9.53
N GLY A 52 12.70 3.03 10.57
CA GLY A 52 14.01 2.39 10.44
C GLY A 52 15.07 3.40 9.98
N ALA A 53 15.64 3.19 8.79
CA ALA A 53 16.59 4.12 8.16
C ALA A 53 15.92 5.13 7.21
N HIS A 54 14.63 4.95 6.91
CA HIS A 54 13.90 5.81 5.98
C HIS A 54 13.36 7.07 6.67
N LEU A 55 13.47 8.22 5.98
CA LEU A 55 12.90 9.50 6.35
C LEU A 55 11.78 9.84 5.35
N PRO A 56 10.50 9.59 5.69
CA PRO A 56 9.35 9.95 4.87
C PRO A 56 9.25 11.47 4.62
N PRO A 57 8.40 11.91 3.67
CA PRO A 57 8.11 13.33 3.43
C PRO A 57 7.72 14.10 4.69
N CYS A 58 7.89 15.42 4.67
CA CYS A 58 7.49 16.24 5.81
C CYS A 58 5.98 16.09 6.07
N GLY A 59 5.56 16.18 7.33
CA GLY A 59 4.15 15.98 7.72
C GLY A 59 3.17 16.86 6.94
N HIS A 60 3.57 18.10 6.60
CA HIS A 60 2.75 19.03 5.84
C HIS A 60 2.65 18.69 4.33
N GLU A 61 3.52 17.84 3.81
CA GLU A 61 3.54 17.42 2.40
C GLU A 61 2.80 16.11 2.15
N VAL A 62 2.49 15.36 3.22
CA VAL A 62 1.87 14.01 3.14
C VAL A 62 0.60 14.02 2.30
N ALA A 63 -0.30 14.98 2.52
CA ALA A 63 -1.57 15.05 1.80
C ALA A 63 -1.36 15.23 0.28
N LEU A 64 -0.37 16.04 -0.12
CA LEU A 64 -0.01 16.23 -1.52
C LEU A 64 0.57 14.93 -2.12
N HIS A 65 1.45 14.26 -1.39
CA HIS A 65 2.04 13.00 -1.85
C HIS A 65 1.01 11.87 -1.99
N VAL A 66 0.07 11.74 -1.06
CA VAL A 66 -1.02 10.75 -1.16
C VAL A 66 -1.93 11.06 -2.34
N ARG A 67 -2.28 12.33 -2.55
CA ARG A 67 -3.07 12.75 -3.71
C ARG A 67 -2.38 12.39 -5.03
N ASN A 68 -1.09 12.69 -5.14
CA ASN A 68 -0.30 12.37 -6.34
C ASN A 68 -0.16 10.85 -6.51
N PHE A 69 0.03 10.10 -5.42
CA PHE A 69 0.03 8.64 -5.45
C PHE A 69 -1.27 8.08 -6.04
N CYS A 70 -2.43 8.57 -5.62
CA CYS A 70 -3.72 8.13 -6.16
C CYS A 70 -3.87 8.43 -7.67
N LEU A 71 -3.46 9.63 -8.10
CA LEU A 71 -3.51 10.03 -9.52
C LEU A 71 -2.56 9.18 -10.38
N ASP A 72 -1.32 8.98 -9.92
CA ASP A 72 -0.34 8.15 -10.60
C ASP A 72 -0.81 6.69 -10.67
N LEU A 73 -1.43 6.18 -9.61
CA LEU A 73 -1.99 4.83 -9.55
C LEU A 73 -3.09 4.64 -10.59
N GLU A 74 -4.04 5.57 -10.66
CA GLU A 74 -5.13 5.55 -11.64
C GLU A 74 -4.59 5.49 -13.07
N GLU A 75 -3.60 6.32 -13.39
CA GLU A 75 -3.01 6.35 -14.72
C GLU A 75 -2.21 5.08 -15.03
N ARG A 76 -1.45 4.55 -14.07
CA ARG A 76 -0.68 3.31 -14.26
C ARG A 76 -1.59 2.10 -14.45
N LEU A 77 -2.74 2.04 -13.78
CA LEU A 77 -3.74 1.00 -13.97
C LEU A 77 -4.27 0.93 -15.42
N ARG A 78 -4.33 2.05 -16.13
CA ARG A 78 -4.74 2.07 -17.55
C ARG A 78 -3.70 1.45 -18.49
N HIS A 79 -2.47 1.24 -18.01
CA HIS A 79 -1.33 0.78 -18.80
C HIS A 79 -0.84 -0.62 -18.42
N VAL A 80 -1.55 -1.33 -17.54
CA VAL A 80 -1.20 -2.73 -17.25
C VAL A 80 -1.60 -3.65 -18.41
N ASN A 81 -0.66 -4.46 -18.88
CA ASN A 81 -0.84 -5.42 -19.96
C ASN A 81 0.10 -6.63 -19.76
N GLY A 82 -0.24 -7.49 -18.80
CA GLY A 82 0.52 -8.71 -18.51
C GLY A 82 1.25 -8.69 -17.16
N ALA A 83 1.77 -9.86 -16.77
CA ALA A 83 2.28 -10.13 -15.43
C ALA A 83 3.42 -9.19 -15.02
N GLU A 84 4.33 -8.83 -15.93
CA GLU A 84 5.46 -7.96 -15.66
C GLU A 84 5.02 -6.53 -15.31
N THR A 85 4.06 -5.98 -16.07
CA THR A 85 3.52 -4.64 -15.82
C THR A 85 2.64 -4.60 -14.57
N ILE A 86 1.92 -5.69 -14.27
CA ILE A 86 1.17 -5.86 -13.02
C ILE A 86 2.13 -5.92 -11.84
N ALA A 87 3.20 -6.71 -11.92
CA ALA A 87 4.21 -6.82 -10.88
C ALA A 87 4.88 -5.47 -10.61
N ALA A 88 5.23 -4.73 -11.67
CA ALA A 88 5.79 -3.39 -11.56
C ALA A 88 4.81 -2.39 -10.91
N LEU A 89 3.51 -2.46 -11.25
CA LEU A 89 2.47 -1.66 -10.62
C LEU A 89 2.35 -1.96 -9.12
N LEU A 90 2.26 -3.24 -8.75
CA LEU A 90 2.13 -3.66 -7.36
C LEU A 90 3.37 -3.30 -6.54
N ALA A 91 4.56 -3.52 -7.10
CA ALA A 91 5.83 -3.12 -6.48
C ALA A 91 5.92 -1.62 -6.24
N TRP A 92 5.59 -0.81 -7.26
CA TRP A 92 5.56 0.64 -7.11
C TRP A 92 4.52 1.08 -6.07
N SER A 93 3.34 0.47 -6.08
CA SER A 93 2.24 0.84 -5.17
C SER A 93 2.59 0.54 -3.72
N ASP A 94 3.16 -0.65 -3.49
CA ASP A 94 3.64 -1.11 -2.19
C ASP A 94 4.70 -0.16 -1.63
N TRP A 95 5.80 0.00 -2.38
CA TRP A 95 6.88 0.89 -1.98
C TRP A 95 6.42 2.32 -1.78
N ARG A 96 5.69 2.89 -2.75
CA ARG A 96 5.34 4.31 -2.73
C ARG A 96 4.45 4.63 -1.54
N PHE A 97 3.52 3.76 -1.19
CA PHE A 97 2.69 3.96 -0.01
C PHE A 97 3.53 3.90 1.29
N GLN A 98 4.42 2.92 1.43
CA GLN A 98 5.30 2.83 2.60
C GLN A 98 6.28 4.00 2.69
N TRP A 99 6.78 4.48 1.54
CA TRP A 99 7.69 5.62 1.45
C TRP A 99 7.02 6.92 1.88
N ILE A 100 5.76 7.15 1.52
CA ILE A 100 4.97 8.32 1.97
C ILE A 100 4.72 8.24 3.48
N HIS A 101 4.43 7.03 3.98
CA HIS A 101 4.12 6.74 5.37
C HIS A 101 3.04 7.69 5.94
N PRO A 102 1.82 7.68 5.39
CA PRO A 102 0.89 8.79 5.54
C PRO A 102 0.30 8.97 6.95
N PHE A 103 0.33 7.93 7.78
CA PHE A 103 -0.33 7.91 9.08
C PHE A 103 0.67 7.85 10.24
N LYS A 104 0.19 8.16 11.45
CA LYS A 104 0.99 8.09 12.68
C LYS A 104 1.44 6.67 13.01
N ASP A 105 0.60 5.68 12.73
CA ASP A 105 0.84 4.25 12.89
C ASP A 105 -0.11 3.50 11.92
N PHE A 106 -0.14 2.16 11.92
CA PHE A 106 -1.02 1.31 11.11
C PHE A 106 -0.76 1.36 9.60
N ASN A 107 0.30 2.05 9.14
CA ASN A 107 0.68 2.17 7.72
C ASN A 107 0.84 0.80 7.04
N GLY A 108 1.54 -0.16 7.66
CA GLY A 108 1.68 -1.50 7.09
C GLY A 108 0.35 -2.24 6.88
N ARG A 109 -0.63 -2.03 7.77
CA ARG A 109 -1.97 -2.64 7.66
C ARG A 109 -2.81 -1.97 6.58
N ALA A 110 -2.81 -0.63 6.54
CA ALA A 110 -3.49 0.10 5.48
C ALA A 110 -2.89 -0.23 4.09
N GLY A 111 -1.56 -0.32 3.99
CA GLY A 111 -0.87 -0.72 2.77
C GLY A 111 -1.22 -2.14 2.31
N ARG A 112 -1.37 -3.09 3.23
CA ARG A 112 -1.83 -4.45 2.87
C ARG A 112 -3.25 -4.46 2.32
N ILE A 113 -4.18 -3.71 2.91
CA ILE A 113 -5.56 -3.61 2.38
C ILE A 113 -5.56 -2.95 1.00
N LEU A 114 -4.77 -1.90 0.82
CA LEU A 114 -4.56 -1.27 -0.49
C LEU A 114 -4.07 -2.29 -1.53
N LEU A 115 -3.08 -3.12 -1.19
CA LEU A 115 -2.57 -4.14 -2.11
C LEU A 115 -3.59 -5.23 -2.42
N VAL A 116 -4.36 -5.68 -1.41
CA VAL A 116 -5.46 -6.63 -1.63
C VAL A 116 -6.52 -6.03 -2.54
N ALA A 117 -6.86 -4.75 -2.36
CA ALA A 117 -7.80 -4.05 -3.23
C ALA A 117 -7.29 -3.99 -4.67
N LEU A 118 -6.00 -3.70 -4.87
CA LEU A 118 -5.38 -3.69 -6.20
C LEU A 118 -5.37 -5.08 -6.84
N THR A 119 -4.98 -6.13 -6.11
CA THR A 119 -5.03 -7.50 -6.65
C THR A 119 -6.47 -7.91 -6.99
N TYR A 120 -7.44 -7.53 -6.16
CA TYR A 120 -8.85 -7.83 -6.40
C TYR A 120 -9.39 -7.12 -7.65
N LYS A 121 -9.08 -5.83 -7.83
CA LYS A 121 -9.40 -5.08 -9.07
C LYS A 121 -8.75 -5.68 -10.32
N LEU A 122 -7.61 -6.33 -10.19
CA LEU A 122 -6.89 -6.97 -11.29
C LEU A 122 -7.30 -8.44 -11.50
N ALA A 123 -8.34 -8.91 -10.81
CA ALA A 123 -8.81 -10.30 -10.83
C ALA A 123 -7.71 -11.32 -10.44
N LEU A 124 -6.83 -10.93 -9.51
CA LEU A 124 -5.76 -11.75 -8.95
C LEU A 124 -6.13 -12.23 -7.56
N PRO A 125 -5.60 -13.39 -7.11
CA PRO A 125 -5.75 -13.81 -5.73
C PRO A 125 -5.15 -12.76 -4.78
N PRO A 126 -5.70 -12.58 -3.56
CA PRO A 126 -5.14 -11.67 -2.57
C PRO A 126 -3.75 -12.15 -2.14
N ILE A 127 -2.74 -11.28 -2.28
CA ILE A 127 -1.35 -11.59 -1.93
C ILE A 127 -0.95 -10.80 -0.69
N ASP A 128 -0.50 -11.48 0.37
CA ASP A 128 0.15 -10.82 1.51
C ASP A 128 1.62 -10.55 1.19
N PRO A 129 2.06 -9.28 1.11
CA PRO A 129 3.43 -8.95 0.73
C PRO A 129 4.49 -9.36 1.76
N ALA A 130 4.11 -9.78 2.97
CA ALA A 130 5.05 -10.15 4.03
C ALA A 130 4.83 -11.59 4.56
N SER A 131 4.31 -12.49 3.73
CA SER A 131 4.06 -13.88 4.11
C SER A 131 5.34 -14.66 4.45
N GLY A 132 5.40 -15.25 5.64
CA GLY A 132 6.53 -16.08 6.12
C GLY A 132 7.72 -15.28 6.66
N GLU A 133 8.50 -15.88 7.57
CA GLU A 133 9.66 -15.21 8.20
C GLU A 133 10.77 -14.89 7.19
N SER A 134 11.14 -15.84 6.33
CA SER A 134 12.12 -15.62 5.25
C SER A 134 11.63 -14.63 4.19
N GLY A 135 10.32 -14.63 3.90
CA GLY A 135 9.70 -13.69 2.96
C GLY A 135 9.72 -12.26 3.46
N LYS A 136 9.63 -12.06 4.78
CA LYS A 136 9.64 -10.73 5.42
C LYS A 136 11.00 -10.03 5.29
N GLU A 137 12.11 -10.75 5.48
CA GLU A 137 13.45 -10.18 5.32
C GLU A 137 13.74 -9.76 3.88
N ALA A 138 13.45 -10.65 2.92
CA ALA A 138 13.60 -10.38 1.49
C ALA A 138 12.74 -9.17 1.06
N TYR A 139 11.49 -9.11 1.55
CA TYR A 139 10.59 -8.00 1.30
C TYR A 139 11.14 -6.66 1.80
N PHE A 140 11.60 -6.58 3.06
CA PHE A 140 12.18 -5.34 3.57
C PHE A 140 13.50 -4.97 2.88
N ALA A 141 14.30 -5.96 2.45
CA ALA A 141 15.49 -5.69 1.64
C ALA A 141 15.13 -5.08 0.28
N ALA A 142 14.09 -5.59 -0.37
CA ALA A 142 13.58 -5.07 -1.63
C ALA A 142 13.02 -3.64 -1.49
N LEU A 143 12.31 -3.34 -0.40
CA LEU A 143 11.86 -1.96 -0.10
C LEU A 143 13.03 -1.00 0.07
N ARG A 144 14.09 -1.40 0.81
CA ARG A 144 15.29 -0.57 0.98
C ARG A 144 16.03 -0.34 -0.35
N ALA A 145 16.05 -1.34 -1.22
CA ALA A 145 16.61 -1.17 -2.56
C ALA A 145 15.80 -0.14 -3.37
N ALA A 146 14.46 -0.18 -3.26
CA ALA A 146 13.59 0.80 -3.90
C ALA A 146 13.77 2.22 -3.34
N ASP A 147 13.99 2.38 -2.03
CA ASP A 147 14.35 3.66 -1.41
C ASP A 147 15.65 4.24 -2.00
N ALA A 148 16.60 3.37 -2.36
CA ALA A 148 17.85 3.73 -3.03
C ALA A 148 17.72 3.91 -4.56
N GLY A 149 16.50 3.84 -5.11
CA GLY A 149 16.21 4.02 -6.53
C GLY A 149 16.25 2.74 -7.37
N ASN A 150 16.50 1.57 -6.77
CA ASN A 150 16.47 0.29 -7.47
C ASN A 150 15.16 -0.47 -7.19
N GLN A 151 14.18 -0.35 -8.09
CA GLN A 151 12.89 -1.00 -7.95
C GLN A 151 12.87 -2.47 -8.39
N THR A 152 13.91 -2.94 -9.09
CA THR A 152 13.98 -4.28 -9.67
C THR A 152 13.75 -5.40 -8.65
N PRO A 153 14.40 -5.42 -7.47
CA PRO A 153 14.21 -6.51 -6.51
C PRO A 153 12.77 -6.64 -6.04
N LEU A 154 12.07 -5.51 -5.88
CA LEU A 154 10.67 -5.52 -5.44
C LEU A 154 9.75 -5.98 -6.57
N ALA A 155 10.00 -5.53 -7.81
CA ALA A 155 9.25 -5.97 -8.97
C ALA A 155 9.41 -7.48 -9.24
N GLU A 156 10.62 -8.02 -9.15
CA GLU A 156 10.88 -9.46 -9.29
C GLU A 156 10.19 -10.27 -8.19
N LEU A 157 10.24 -9.77 -6.95
CA LEU A 157 9.57 -10.42 -5.82
C LEU A 157 8.04 -10.43 -6.00
N TRP A 158 7.45 -9.37 -6.55
CA TRP A 158 6.03 -9.38 -6.93
C TRP A 158 5.75 -10.30 -8.11
N LEU A 159 6.59 -10.31 -9.14
CA LEU A 159 6.43 -11.18 -10.30
C LEU A 159 6.44 -12.66 -9.91
N ASN A 160 7.39 -13.06 -9.06
CA ASN A 160 7.48 -14.44 -8.57
C ASN A 160 6.22 -14.87 -7.81
N ARG A 161 5.57 -13.95 -7.08
CA ARG A 161 4.31 -14.23 -6.37
C ARG A 161 3.11 -14.36 -7.30
N LEU A 162 3.14 -13.69 -8.45
CA LEU A 162 2.08 -13.81 -9.46
C LEU A 162 2.17 -15.13 -10.24
N LEU A 163 3.36 -15.73 -10.30
CA LEU A 163 3.65 -16.95 -11.07
C LEU A 163 3.67 -18.24 -10.23
N SER A 164 3.60 -18.12 -8.90
CA SER A 164 3.57 -19.24 -7.95
C SER A 164 2.16 -19.75 -7.71
#